data_AF-A0A0S2W2K3-F1
#
_entry.id   AF-A0A0S2W2K3-F1
#
_cell.length_a   1.000
_cell.length_b   1.000
_cell.length_c   1.000
_cell.angle_alpha   90.00
_cell.angle_beta   90.00
_cell.angle_gamma   90.00
#
_symmetry.space_group_name_H-M   'P 1'
#
loop_
_entity.id
_entity.type
_entity.pdbx_description
1 polymer ?
#
loop_
_entity_poly.entity_id
_entity_poly.type
_entity_poly.pdbx_seq_one_letter_code
_entity_poly.pdbx_strand_id
1 'polypeptide(L)'
;MKRFEVRTTGKVFSSWTDQYCLFRRAREVQGRSFRLAVAGEAIVAAAAFVLALWGRQSPAQLLFFFGGSLLITWHVTGKIQGRDTKKFIKKAREQVLSPEDAAKKLVVSFDEEGCTLSAPGTTLPNQEVESRRLFEYPEVGGLFVSEDYMLVACKKAVSVCFAKSCLTGGSPQAFQDFLEEKCGRPWVSYTLKTKALQAMLR
;
A
#
# COMPACT_ATOMS: atom_id res chain seq x y z
N MET A 1 10.82 -15.84 25.26
CA MET A 1 10.39 -14.68 24.45
C MET A 1 10.12 -15.15 23.05
N LYS A 2 8.90 -14.96 22.53
CA LYS A 2 8.62 -15.25 21.12
C LYS A 2 9.27 -14.15 20.29
N ARG A 3 10.27 -14.51 19.48
CA ARG A 3 10.93 -13.59 18.56
C ARG A 3 10.68 -14.08 17.16
N PHE A 4 9.95 -13.30 16.39
CA PHE A 4 9.73 -13.55 14.98
C PHE A 4 10.66 -12.65 14.18
N GLU A 5 11.30 -13.20 13.16
CA GLU A 5 12.27 -12.46 12.36
C GLU A 5 11.94 -12.58 10.89
N VAL A 6 11.97 -11.47 10.16
CA VAL A 6 11.94 -11.47 8.71
C VAL A 6 13.35 -11.20 8.22
N ARG A 7 13.95 -12.20 7.56
CA ARG A 7 15.31 -12.10 7.04
C ARG A 7 15.27 -11.86 5.54
N THR A 8 15.95 -10.82 5.08
CA THR A 8 15.88 -10.36 3.69
C THR A 8 17.16 -9.61 3.30
N THR A 9 17.18 -9.06 2.09
CA THR A 9 18.23 -8.15 1.62
C THR A 9 17.67 -6.74 1.41
N GLY A 10 18.54 -5.72 1.34
CA GLY A 10 18.12 -4.36 1.00
C GLY A 10 17.32 -4.30 -0.30
N LYS A 11 17.72 -5.07 -1.33
CA LYS A 11 17.02 -5.17 -2.60
C LYS A 11 15.59 -5.71 -2.45
N VAL A 12 15.42 -6.81 -1.71
CA VAL A 12 14.12 -7.47 -1.54
C VAL A 12 13.23 -6.67 -0.61
N PHE A 13 13.79 -6.06 0.45
CA PHE A 13 13.06 -5.16 1.32
C PHE A 13 12.52 -3.94 0.56
N SER A 14 13.34 -3.34 -0.30
CA SER A 14 12.91 -2.22 -1.16
C SER A 14 11.78 -2.62 -2.12
N SER A 15 11.86 -3.82 -2.72
CA SER A 15 10.83 -4.29 -3.65
C SER A 15 9.47 -4.58 -2.98
N TRP A 16 9.42 -4.74 -1.65
CA TRP A 16 8.16 -4.85 -0.92
C TRP A 16 7.38 -3.53 -0.83
N THR A 17 8.00 -2.39 -1.16
CA THR A 17 7.31 -1.09 -1.29
C THR A 17 6.18 -1.17 -2.33
N ASP A 18 6.40 -1.89 -3.42
CA ASP A 18 5.37 -2.12 -4.44
C ASP A 18 4.15 -2.84 -3.86
N GLN A 19 4.39 -3.86 -3.03
CA GLN A 19 3.33 -4.65 -2.41
C GLN A 19 2.58 -3.86 -1.34
N TYR A 20 3.29 -3.03 -0.57
CA TYR A 20 2.68 -2.05 0.32
C TYR A 20 1.71 -1.12 -0.44
N CYS A 21 2.12 -0.63 -1.61
CA CYS A 21 1.25 0.21 -2.45
C CYS A 21 -0.01 -0.52 -2.91
N LEU A 22 0.12 -1.81 -3.26
CA LEU A 22 -1.03 -2.64 -3.62
C LEU A 22 -1.99 -2.87 -2.45
N PHE A 23 -1.49 -3.13 -1.22
CA PHE A 23 -2.34 -3.22 -0.03
C PHE A 23 -3.11 -1.92 0.22
N ARG A 24 -2.41 -0.77 0.16
CA ARG A 24 -3.05 0.54 0.30
C ARG A 24 -4.15 0.73 -0.73
N ARG A 25 -3.88 0.34 -1.98
CA ARG A 25 -4.84 0.45 -3.08
C ARG A 25 -6.04 -0.48 -2.91
N ALA A 26 -5.80 -1.74 -2.54
CA ALA A 26 -6.86 -2.71 -2.29
C ALA A 26 -7.79 -2.24 -1.16
N ARG A 27 -7.22 -1.70 -0.07
CA ARG A 27 -7.97 -1.09 1.03
C ARG A 27 -8.78 0.12 0.58
N GLU A 28 -8.18 1.02 -0.20
CA GLU A 28 -8.87 2.21 -0.69
C GLU A 28 -10.10 1.84 -1.52
N VAL A 29 -9.97 0.94 -2.49
CA VAL A 29 -11.05 0.56 -3.41
C VAL A 29 -12.18 -0.21 -2.70
N GLN A 30 -11.86 -0.96 -1.65
CA GLN A 30 -12.88 -1.61 -0.82
C GLN A 30 -13.56 -0.63 0.15
N GLY A 31 -12.94 0.51 0.45
CA GLY A 31 -13.47 1.52 1.35
C GLY A 31 -14.76 2.16 0.85
N ARG A 32 -15.75 2.29 1.74
CA ARG A 32 -17.03 2.95 1.42
C ARG A 32 -16.84 4.38 0.91
N SER A 33 -15.90 5.13 1.46
CA SER A 33 -15.62 6.51 1.04
C SER A 33 -15.15 6.60 -0.41
N PHE A 34 -14.31 5.67 -0.87
CA PHE A 34 -13.88 5.63 -2.27
C PHE A 34 -15.05 5.33 -3.20
N ARG A 35 -15.87 4.33 -2.85
CA ARG A 35 -17.06 3.96 -3.64
C ARG A 35 -18.05 5.13 -3.72
N LEU A 36 -18.28 5.83 -2.62
CA LEU A 36 -19.16 7.01 -2.58
C LEU A 36 -18.58 8.17 -3.41
N ALA A 37 -17.28 8.44 -3.32
CA ALA A 37 -16.64 9.48 -4.11
C ALA A 37 -16.74 9.20 -5.62
N VAL A 38 -16.43 7.97 -6.03
CA VAL A 38 -16.54 7.53 -7.44
C VAL A 38 -18.00 7.58 -7.92
N ALA A 39 -18.95 7.10 -7.13
CA ALA A 39 -20.36 7.14 -7.48
C ALA A 39 -20.88 8.57 -7.60
N GLY A 40 -20.51 9.46 -6.67
CA GLY A 40 -20.87 10.87 -6.72
C GLY A 40 -20.32 11.57 -7.96
N GLU A 41 -19.04 11.39 -8.27
CA GLU A 41 -18.42 11.94 -9.48
C GLU A 41 -19.10 11.38 -10.76
N ALA A 42 -19.45 10.09 -10.79
CA ALA A 42 -20.17 9.49 -11.91
C ALA A 42 -21.60 10.05 -12.10
N ILE A 43 -22.33 10.29 -11.01
CA ILE A 43 -23.66 10.92 -11.04
C ILE A 43 -23.55 12.35 -11.60
N VAL A 44 -22.56 13.12 -11.17
CA VAL A 44 -22.34 14.48 -11.70
C VAL A 44 -22.01 14.45 -13.19
N ALA A 45 -21.17 13.51 -13.64
CA ALA A 45 -20.86 13.35 -15.06
C ALA A 45 -22.09 13.00 -15.90
N ALA A 46 -22.95 12.11 -15.40
CA ALA A 46 -24.20 11.73 -16.05
C ALA A 46 -25.19 12.91 -16.11
N ALA A 47 -25.34 13.65 -15.01
CA ALA A 47 -26.19 14.83 -14.97
C ALA A 47 -25.72 15.92 -15.95
N ALA A 48 -24.41 16.21 -15.99
CA ALA A 48 -23.84 17.15 -16.95
C ALA A 48 -24.07 16.71 -18.41
N PHE A 49 -23.96 15.40 -18.69
CA PHE A 49 -24.23 14.85 -20.02
C PHE A 49 -25.71 14.97 -20.41
N VAL A 50 -26.64 14.65 -19.52
CA VAL A 50 -28.09 14.81 -19.75
C VAL A 50 -28.44 16.28 -19.98
N LEU A 51 -27.88 17.20 -19.18
CA LEU A 51 -28.07 18.64 -19.37
C LEU A 51 -27.56 19.11 -20.74
N ALA A 52 -26.40 18.60 -21.19
CA ALA A 52 -25.86 18.93 -22.51
C ALA A 52 -26.75 18.45 -23.66
N LEU A 53 -27.48 17.34 -23.49
CA LEU A 53 -28.34 16.77 -24.52
C LEU A 53 -29.73 17.41 -24.57
N TRP A 54 -30.33 17.74 -23.42
CA TRP A 54 -31.76 18.08 -23.33
C TRP A 54 -32.04 19.53 -22.90
N GLY A 55 -31.01 20.30 -22.54
CA GLY A 55 -31.17 21.71 -22.21
C GLY A 55 -31.37 22.56 -23.46
N ARG A 56 -32.33 23.50 -23.44
CA ARG A 56 -32.29 24.67 -24.34
C ARG A 56 -31.08 25.52 -23.95
N GLN A 57 -29.94 25.24 -24.56
CA GLN A 57 -28.64 25.81 -24.18
C GLN A 57 -28.01 26.57 -25.33
N SER A 58 -27.19 27.57 -24.98
CA SER A 58 -26.30 28.20 -25.94
C SER A 58 -25.15 27.26 -26.31
N PRO A 59 -24.51 27.42 -27.48
CA PRO A 59 -23.36 26.60 -27.90
C PRO A 59 -22.22 26.56 -26.87
N ALA A 60 -21.98 27.66 -26.14
CA ALA A 60 -20.97 27.74 -25.10
C ALA A 60 -21.32 26.89 -23.87
N GLN A 61 -22.58 26.88 -23.46
CA GLN A 61 -23.06 26.04 -22.36
C GLN A 61 -22.95 24.56 -22.72
N LEU A 62 -23.31 24.18 -23.95
CA LEU A 62 -23.20 22.80 -24.43
C LEU A 62 -21.75 22.31 -24.41
N LEU A 63 -20.80 23.13 -24.88
CA LEU A 63 -19.36 22.83 -24.78
C LEU A 63 -18.89 22.68 -23.32
N PHE A 64 -19.36 23.54 -22.42
CA PHE A 64 -18.98 23.49 -21.02
C PHE A 64 -19.49 22.21 -20.34
N PHE A 65 -20.77 21.85 -20.53
CA PHE A 65 -21.34 20.64 -19.92
C PHE A 65 -20.77 19.35 -20.51
N PHE A 66 -20.60 19.31 -21.82
CA PHE A 66 -20.01 18.15 -22.49
C PHE A 66 -18.52 17.98 -22.14
N GLY A 67 -17.74 19.07 -22.20
CA GLY A 67 -16.34 19.08 -21.79
C GLY A 67 -16.16 18.73 -20.31
N GLY A 68 -17.01 19.28 -19.44
CA GLY A 68 -17.03 18.96 -18.02
C GLY A 68 -17.32 17.48 -17.76
N SER A 69 -18.33 16.91 -18.42
CA SER A 69 -18.67 15.49 -18.31
C SER A 69 -17.51 14.58 -18.76
N LEU A 70 -16.84 14.91 -19.88
CA LEU A 70 -15.67 14.19 -20.34
C LEU A 70 -14.51 14.26 -19.35
N LEU A 71 -14.22 15.44 -18.80
CA LEU A 71 -13.14 15.63 -17.82
C LEU A 71 -13.40 14.85 -16.53
N ILE A 72 -14.63 14.89 -16.01
CA ILE A 72 -15.02 14.13 -14.81
C ILE A 72 -14.92 12.63 -15.09
N THR A 73 -15.46 12.15 -16.22
CA THR A 73 -15.38 10.74 -16.62
C THR A 73 -13.94 10.27 -16.75
N TRP A 74 -13.06 11.08 -17.36
CA TRP A 74 -11.64 10.78 -17.45
C TRP A 74 -10.96 10.76 -16.07
N HIS A 75 -11.29 11.70 -15.18
CA HIS A 75 -10.77 11.73 -13.82
C HIS A 75 -11.18 10.46 -13.04
N VAL A 76 -12.48 10.14 -13.02
CA VAL A 76 -13.05 8.94 -12.38
C VAL A 76 -12.39 7.68 -12.90
N THR A 77 -12.31 7.53 -14.22
CA THR A 77 -11.70 6.36 -14.87
C THR A 77 -10.23 6.23 -14.48
N GLY A 78 -9.48 7.35 -14.47
CA GLY A 78 -8.10 7.38 -14.00
C GLY A 78 -7.95 6.97 -12.53
N LYS A 79 -8.87 7.43 -11.68
CA LYS A 79 -8.94 7.09 -10.26
C LYS A 79 -9.22 5.61 -10.05
N ILE A 80 -10.16 5.01 -10.79
CA ILE A 80 -10.48 3.57 -10.75
C ILE A 80 -9.30 2.73 -11.24
N GLN A 81 -8.68 3.14 -12.34
CA GLN A 81 -7.51 2.47 -12.93
C GLN A 81 -6.22 2.63 -12.10
N GLY A 82 -6.25 3.41 -11.01
CA GLY A 82 -5.12 3.57 -10.09
C GLY A 82 -3.99 4.41 -10.67
N ARG A 83 -4.29 5.46 -11.44
CA ARG A 83 -3.27 6.36 -12.04
C ARG A 83 -2.26 6.87 -11.01
N ASP A 84 -2.74 7.29 -9.83
CA ASP A 84 -1.86 7.81 -8.78
C ASP A 84 -1.04 6.71 -8.11
N THR A 85 -1.61 5.52 -7.94
CA THR A 85 -0.89 4.32 -7.49
C THR A 85 0.26 3.99 -8.45
N LYS A 86 0.00 4.00 -9.76
CA LYS A 86 1.03 3.76 -10.79
C LYS A 86 2.14 4.82 -10.75
N LYS A 87 1.78 6.10 -10.61
CA LYS A 87 2.76 7.19 -10.46
C LYS A 87 3.62 7.02 -9.21
N PHE A 88 3.02 6.62 -8.09
CA PHE A 88 3.74 6.37 -6.85
C PHE A 88 4.71 5.19 -6.98
N ILE A 89 4.26 4.05 -7.53
CA ILE A 89 5.10 2.88 -7.80
C ILE A 89 6.29 3.28 -8.69
N LYS A 90 6.03 4.02 -9.79
CA LYS A 90 7.10 4.50 -10.67
C LYS A 90 8.13 5.31 -9.90
N LYS A 91 7.69 6.30 -9.11
CA LYS A 91 8.58 7.15 -8.31
C LYS A 91 9.34 6.36 -7.23
N ALA A 92 8.71 5.35 -6.62
CA ALA A 92 9.36 4.48 -5.65
C ALA A 92 10.48 3.65 -6.30
N ARG A 93 10.25 3.14 -7.52
CA ARG A 93 11.25 2.38 -8.29
C ARG A 93 12.42 3.21 -8.80
N GLU A 94 12.25 4.51 -8.97
CA GLU A 94 13.34 5.43 -9.29
C GLU A 94 14.35 5.58 -8.12
N GLN A 95 13.94 5.24 -6.89
CA GLN A 95 14.84 5.20 -5.74
C GLN A 95 15.63 3.89 -5.73
N VAL A 96 16.74 3.88 -6.46
CA VAL A 96 17.62 2.71 -6.57
C VAL A 96 18.66 2.74 -5.45
N LEU A 97 18.72 1.65 -4.67
CA LEU A 97 19.79 1.43 -3.70
C LEU A 97 21.13 1.18 -4.43
N SER A 98 22.24 1.63 -3.85
CA SER A 98 23.56 1.25 -4.33
C SER A 98 23.71 -0.29 -4.31
N PRO A 99 24.54 -0.90 -5.17
CA PRO A 99 24.73 -2.35 -5.19
C PRO A 99 25.15 -2.91 -3.83
N GLU A 100 25.97 -2.16 -3.09
CA GLU A 100 26.41 -2.50 -1.74
C GLU A 100 25.23 -2.54 -0.76
N ASP A 101 24.44 -1.47 -0.69
CA ASP A 101 23.26 -1.41 0.18
C ASP A 101 22.17 -2.41 -0.21
N ALA A 102 22.03 -2.68 -1.51
CA ALA A 102 21.10 -3.67 -2.03
C ALA A 102 21.46 -5.10 -1.59
N ALA A 103 22.74 -5.40 -1.41
CA ALA A 103 23.25 -6.70 -0.98
C ALA A 103 23.25 -6.90 0.54
N LYS A 104 23.18 -5.82 1.33
CA LYS A 104 23.15 -5.90 2.80
C LYS A 104 22.01 -6.80 3.28
N LYS A 105 22.32 -7.67 4.24
CA LYS A 105 21.34 -8.48 4.94
C LYS A 105 20.57 -7.61 5.92
N LEU A 106 19.25 -7.69 5.87
CA LEU A 106 18.36 -6.99 6.76
C LEU A 106 17.55 -8.00 7.56
N VAL A 107 17.31 -7.66 8.83
CA VAL A 107 16.48 -8.43 9.74
C VAL A 107 15.44 -7.49 10.34
N VAL A 108 14.17 -7.81 10.14
CA VAL A 108 13.07 -7.17 10.87
C VAL A 108 12.69 -8.10 12.01
N SER A 109 12.92 -7.68 13.25
CA SER A 109 12.58 -8.45 14.44
C SER A 109 11.29 -7.93 15.06
N PHE A 110 10.40 -8.85 15.42
CA PHE A 110 9.20 -8.62 16.21
C PHE A 110 9.36 -9.33 17.54
N ASP A 111 9.33 -8.57 18.62
CA ASP A 111 9.52 -9.04 20.00
C ASP A 111 8.40 -8.49 20.91
N GLU A 112 8.54 -8.61 22.23
CA GLU A 112 7.52 -8.16 23.16
C GLU A 112 7.32 -6.63 23.17
N GLU A 113 8.33 -5.85 22.75
CA GLU A 113 8.34 -4.38 22.82
C GLU A 113 7.92 -3.72 21.51
N GLY A 114 8.09 -4.41 20.38
CA GLY A 114 7.61 -3.92 19.09
C GLY A 114 8.40 -4.48 17.93
N CYS A 115 8.69 -3.59 16.96
CA CYS A 115 9.36 -3.94 15.72
C CYS A 115 10.64 -3.15 15.53
N THR A 116 11.72 -3.85 15.21
CA THR A 116 13.06 -3.28 15.00
C THR A 116 13.64 -3.77 13.69
N LEU A 117 14.20 -2.86 12.91
CA LEU A 117 14.98 -3.17 11.71
C LEU A 117 16.47 -3.13 12.06
N SER A 118 17.21 -4.15 11.65
CA SER A 118 18.66 -4.19 11.79
C SER A 118 19.36 -4.69 10.54
N ALA A 119 20.64 -4.34 10.41
CA ALA A 119 21.56 -4.87 9.41
C ALA A 119 22.74 -5.56 10.12
N PRO A 120 22.57 -6.80 10.64
CA PRO A 120 23.54 -7.42 11.54
C PRO A 120 24.97 -7.42 10.99
N GLY A 121 25.91 -6.90 11.79
CA GLY A 121 27.33 -6.81 11.45
C GLY A 121 27.68 -5.71 10.44
N THR A 122 26.73 -4.82 10.12
CA THR A 122 26.90 -3.66 9.22
C THR A 122 26.00 -2.50 9.66
N THR A 123 25.90 -1.43 8.86
CA THR A 123 24.93 -0.36 9.07
C THR A 123 23.74 -0.48 8.12
N LEU A 124 22.59 0.04 8.56
CA LEU A 124 21.40 0.14 7.72
C LEU A 124 21.69 0.93 6.43
N PRO A 125 21.00 0.61 5.32
CA PRO A 125 21.16 1.35 4.06
C PRO A 125 21.00 2.86 4.25
N ASN A 126 21.94 3.64 3.73
CA ASN A 126 22.01 5.09 3.87
C ASN A 126 21.98 5.62 5.34
N GLN A 127 22.42 4.82 6.31
CA GLN A 127 22.47 5.22 7.72
C GLN A 127 23.76 4.75 8.40
N GLU A 128 24.14 5.42 9.49
CA GLU A 128 25.33 5.08 10.31
C GLU A 128 25.00 4.17 11.51
N VAL A 129 23.74 3.73 11.64
CA VAL A 129 23.30 2.86 12.73
C VAL A 129 23.07 1.43 12.24
N GLU A 130 23.40 0.44 13.08
CA GLU A 130 23.16 -0.98 12.80
C GLU A 130 21.68 -1.38 12.97
N SER A 131 20.97 -0.71 13.88
CA SER A 131 19.57 -1.01 14.17
C SER A 131 18.76 0.25 14.43
N ARG A 132 17.45 0.14 14.15
CA ARG A 132 16.48 1.21 14.32
C ARG A 132 15.13 0.61 14.70
N ARG A 133 14.54 1.12 15.79
CA ARG A 133 13.15 0.81 16.15
C ARG A 133 12.20 1.42 15.12
N LEU A 134 11.27 0.61 14.61
CA LEU A 134 10.31 1.03 13.60
C LEU A 134 9.00 1.49 14.21
N PHE A 135 8.48 0.73 15.19
CA PHE A 135 7.23 1.04 15.89
C PHE A 135 7.05 0.19 17.15
N GLU A 136 6.12 0.63 17.99
CA GLU A 136 5.51 -0.12 19.09
C GLU A 136 4.10 -0.62 18.70
N TYR A 137 3.61 -1.68 19.35
CA TYR A 137 2.29 -2.24 19.03
C TYR A 137 1.11 -1.26 19.15
N PRO A 138 1.07 -0.32 20.11
CA PRO A 138 0.01 0.70 20.17
C PRO A 138 -0.04 1.64 18.95
N GLU A 139 1.05 1.75 18.19
CA GLU A 139 1.12 2.60 16.99
C GLU A 139 0.53 1.93 15.74
N VAL A 140 0.26 0.62 15.84
CA VAL A 140 -0.30 -0.19 14.76
C VAL A 140 -1.77 0.17 14.55
N GLY A 141 -2.06 0.70 13.37
CA GLY A 141 -3.40 1.08 12.94
C GLY A 141 -4.17 -0.04 12.24
N GLY A 142 -3.48 -1.06 11.72
CA GLY A 142 -4.11 -2.21 11.07
C GLY A 142 -3.13 -3.31 10.67
N LEU A 143 -3.66 -4.52 10.58
CA LEU A 143 -2.95 -5.73 10.17
C LEU A 143 -3.59 -6.26 8.89
N PHE A 144 -2.77 -6.48 7.85
CA PHE A 144 -3.26 -6.84 6.52
C PHE A 144 -2.49 -8.02 5.93
N VAL A 145 -3.22 -9.01 5.41
CA VAL A 145 -2.62 -10.23 4.86
C VAL A 145 -3.11 -10.47 3.44
N SER A 146 -2.25 -10.98 2.58
CA SER A 146 -2.60 -11.43 1.23
C SER A 146 -2.16 -12.87 1.03
N GLU A 147 -2.13 -13.35 -0.21
CA GLU A 147 -1.68 -14.69 -0.58
C GLU A 147 -0.25 -14.94 -0.07
N ASP A 148 0.68 -14.05 -0.44
CA ASP A 148 2.11 -14.25 -0.19
C ASP A 148 2.70 -13.21 0.78
N TYR A 149 1.96 -12.15 1.14
CA TYR A 149 2.49 -11.01 1.89
C TYR A 149 1.71 -10.74 3.17
N MET A 150 2.39 -10.08 4.10
CA MET A 150 1.84 -9.51 5.32
C MET A 150 2.27 -8.04 5.42
N LEU A 151 1.38 -7.21 5.94
CA LEU A 151 1.60 -5.79 6.19
C LEU A 151 1.10 -5.42 7.58
N VAL A 152 2.02 -4.88 8.38
CA VAL A 152 1.72 -4.20 9.64
C VAL A 152 1.72 -2.71 9.37
N ALA A 153 0.54 -2.10 9.40
CA ALA A 153 0.35 -0.70 9.02
C ALA A 153 0.27 0.20 10.25
N CYS A 154 1.16 1.18 10.31
CA CYS A 154 1.22 2.19 11.37
C CYS A 154 0.64 3.52 10.87
N LYS A 155 0.02 4.30 11.77
CA LYS A 155 -0.55 5.61 11.41
C LYS A 155 0.48 6.74 11.48
N LYS A 156 1.34 6.70 12.49
CA LYS A 156 2.33 7.74 12.80
C LYS A 156 3.78 7.24 12.69
N ALA A 157 3.97 5.92 12.75
CA ALA A 157 5.26 5.26 12.66
C ALA A 157 5.45 4.57 11.29
N VAL A 158 6.60 3.89 11.12
CA VAL A 158 6.93 3.20 9.87
C VAL A 158 6.08 1.93 9.72
N SER A 159 5.42 1.77 8.59
CA SER A 159 4.70 0.52 8.24
C SER A 159 5.66 -0.50 7.63
N VAL A 160 5.43 -1.79 7.86
CA VAL A 160 6.30 -2.86 7.35
C VAL A 160 5.51 -3.87 6.55
N CYS A 161 5.91 -4.06 5.29
CA CYS A 161 5.38 -5.09 4.39
C CYS A 161 6.47 -6.12 4.10
N PHE A 162 6.14 -7.40 4.12
CA PHE A 162 7.08 -8.47 3.81
C PHE A 162 6.43 -9.73 3.26
N ALA A 163 7.22 -10.54 2.56
CA ALA A 163 6.79 -11.84 2.06
C ALA A 163 6.76 -12.87 3.20
N LYS A 164 5.71 -13.68 3.26
CA LYS A 164 5.56 -14.77 4.25
C LYS A 164 6.72 -15.76 4.21
N SER A 165 7.28 -16.01 3.02
CA SER A 165 8.43 -16.89 2.83
C SER A 165 9.72 -16.40 3.49
N CYS A 166 9.80 -15.11 3.81
CA CYS A 166 10.95 -14.53 4.51
C CYS A 166 10.80 -14.53 6.03
N LEU A 167 9.64 -14.95 6.55
CA LEU A 167 9.41 -15.11 7.98
C LEU A 167 10.18 -16.31 8.51
N THR A 168 10.88 -16.09 9.59
CA THR A 168 11.69 -17.05 10.34
C THR A 168 11.33 -16.97 11.82
N GLY A 169 11.56 -18.04 12.58
CA GLY A 169 11.19 -18.10 14.00
C GLY A 169 9.75 -18.53 14.29
N GLY A 170 8.99 -18.95 13.27
CA GLY A 170 7.65 -19.52 13.45
C GLY A 170 6.88 -19.67 12.16
N SER A 171 5.66 -20.20 12.25
CA SER A 171 4.74 -20.25 11.11
C SER A 171 4.06 -18.89 10.88
N PRO A 172 3.62 -18.60 9.65
CA PRO A 172 2.81 -17.41 9.37
C PRO A 172 1.53 -17.33 10.22
N GLN A 173 0.96 -18.47 10.63
CA GLN A 173 -0.21 -18.47 11.52
C GLN A 173 0.18 -18.04 12.94
N ALA A 174 1.23 -18.62 13.51
CA ALA A 174 1.69 -18.27 14.85
C ALA A 174 2.09 -16.79 14.96
N PHE A 175 2.64 -16.22 13.89
CA PHE A 175 2.93 -14.79 13.82
C PHE A 175 1.68 -13.93 13.73
N GLN A 176 0.66 -14.37 12.98
CA GLN A 176 -0.62 -13.67 12.93
C GLN A 176 -1.26 -13.63 14.31
N ASP A 177 -1.38 -14.78 14.99
CA ASP A 177 -1.97 -14.91 16.32
C ASP A 177 -1.23 -14.00 17.33
N PHE A 178 0.10 -13.99 17.27
CA PHE A 178 0.93 -13.11 18.10
C PHE A 178 0.64 -11.62 17.88
N LEU A 179 0.54 -11.17 16.62
CA LEU A 179 0.26 -9.76 16.33
C LEU A 179 -1.20 -9.38 16.64
N GLU A 180 -2.15 -10.29 16.46
CA GLU A 180 -3.55 -10.03 16.87
C GLU A 180 -3.64 -9.82 18.39
N GLU A 181 -2.95 -10.66 19.16
CA GLU A 181 -2.84 -10.52 20.62
C GLU A 181 -2.19 -9.19 21.00
N LYS A 182 -1.02 -8.86 20.43
CA LYS A 182 -0.26 -7.66 20.78
C LYS A 182 -0.93 -6.36 20.35
N CYS A 183 -1.61 -6.35 19.21
CA CYS A 183 -2.26 -5.15 18.67
C CYS A 183 -3.73 -5.04 19.08
N GLY A 184 -4.34 -6.10 19.62
CA GLY A 184 -5.76 -6.17 19.96
C GLY A 184 -6.68 -6.00 18.74
N ARG A 185 -6.25 -6.46 17.56
CA ARG A 185 -6.94 -6.22 16.28
C ARG A 185 -6.82 -7.43 15.35
N PRO A 186 -7.87 -7.78 14.60
CA PRO A 186 -7.80 -8.90 13.68
C PRO A 186 -7.07 -8.54 12.38
N TRP A 187 -6.56 -9.56 11.69
CA TRP A 187 -6.09 -9.42 10.31
C TRP A 187 -7.24 -9.18 9.33
N VAL A 188 -7.01 -8.31 8.35
CA VAL A 188 -7.91 -8.13 7.20
C VAL A 188 -7.23 -8.65 5.94
N SER A 189 -7.93 -9.53 5.22
CA SER A 189 -7.41 -10.17 4.01
C SER A 189 -7.69 -9.37 2.74
N TYR A 190 -6.69 -9.27 1.86
CA TYR A 190 -6.81 -8.70 0.52
C TYR A 190 -6.17 -9.60 -0.54
N THR A 191 -6.88 -9.84 -1.64
CA THR A 191 -6.37 -10.54 -2.82
C THR A 191 -5.53 -9.61 -3.68
N LEU A 192 -4.20 -9.77 -3.69
CA LEU A 192 -3.30 -8.89 -4.45
C LEU A 192 -2.95 -9.43 -5.84
N LYS A 193 -3.12 -10.74 -6.08
CA LYS A 193 -2.78 -11.38 -7.37
C LYS A 193 -3.83 -11.19 -8.47
N THR A 194 -4.80 -10.29 -8.29
CA THR A 194 -5.80 -10.02 -9.32
C THR A 194 -5.18 -9.36 -10.55
N LYS A 195 -5.73 -9.64 -11.75
CA LYS A 195 -5.28 -9.04 -13.01
C LYS A 195 -5.19 -7.51 -12.94
N ALA A 196 -6.17 -6.88 -12.28
CA ALA A 196 -6.22 -5.43 -12.14
C ALA A 196 -5.07 -4.87 -11.30
N LEU A 197 -4.76 -5.47 -10.15
CA LEU A 197 -3.67 -5.02 -9.27
C LEU A 197 -2.29 -5.34 -9.87
N GLN A 198 -2.12 -6.51 -10.47
CA GLN A 198 -0.88 -6.88 -11.14
C GLN A 198 -0.59 -6.01 -12.37
N ALA A 199 -1.63 -5.54 -13.07
CA ALA A 199 -1.50 -4.54 -14.14
C ALA A 199 -1.11 -3.13 -13.63
N MET A 200 -1.11 -2.87 -12.32
CA MET A 200 -0.56 -1.64 -11.75
C MET A 200 0.94 -1.74 -11.45
N LEU A 201 1.47 -2.96 -11.29
CA LEU A 201 2.90 -3.21 -11.12
C LEU A 201 3.66 -3.21 -12.44
N ARG A 202 2.99 -3.51 -13.55
CA ARG A 202 3.55 -3.43 -14.90
C ARG A 202 3.54 -1.99 -15.39
#